data_AF-A0A9W3CJI0-F1
#
_entry.id   AF-A0A9W3CJI0-F1
#
_cell.length_a   1.000
_cell.length_b   1.000
_cell.length_c   1.000
_cell.angle_alpha   90.00
_cell.angle_beta   90.00
_cell.angle_gamma   90.00
#
_symmetry.space_group_name_H-M   'P 1'
#
loop_
_entity.id
_entity.type
_entity.pdbx_description
1 polymer ?
#
loop_
_entity_poly.entity_id
_entity_poly.type
_entity_poly.pdbx_seq_one_letter_code
_entity_poly.pdbx_strand_id
1 'polypeptide(L)'
;MEDMGVVDRMVILRGLILYTFCRKACIYNPVTRQSLTLPANICAQPELRRHKTVNYFFGHDPVLDQYKIVCNVFEMWETSKFWVFVLEPGGFWKRIEDDDKPHNPSGRGLCINGVIYYLAYNNNASINLSINVVYCFDVRSEKLRVIQAPREVSPIGRRLSFIDHGGKPTLFDFTLIGETGVSELWVLEDGLVGTWSRKSLVLKPCQRHLLDDIIVGWMMLHGTGQNNQVILEFPHRCYLFCYDLIKNDLRKVNIIRESTYMQIKLMDKCDSIMHLEI
;
A
#
# COMPACT_ATOMS: atom_id res chain seq x y z
N MET A 1 -12.79 27.19 10.75
CA MET A 1 -11.47 26.56 10.65
C MET A 1 -11.75 25.08 10.67
N GLU A 2 -12.02 24.53 9.49
CA GLU A 2 -12.42 23.13 9.34
C GLU A 2 -11.22 22.25 9.62
N ASP A 3 -11.39 21.36 10.59
CA ASP A 3 -10.44 20.32 10.94
C ASP A 3 -10.26 19.45 9.69
N MET A 4 -9.17 19.69 8.93
CA MET A 4 -8.82 18.88 7.77
C MET A 4 -8.46 17.49 8.28
N GLY A 5 -9.49 16.65 8.42
CA GLY A 5 -9.38 15.26 8.81
C GLY A 5 -8.26 14.61 8.02
N VAL A 6 -7.24 14.17 8.75
CA VAL A 6 -6.01 13.61 8.21
C VAL A 6 -6.35 12.59 7.11
N VAL A 7 -5.92 12.86 5.88
CA VAL A 7 -6.02 11.90 4.78
C VAL A 7 -4.99 10.82 5.04
N ASP A 8 -5.44 9.78 5.76
CA ASP A 8 -4.54 8.85 6.42
C ASP A 8 -3.85 7.92 5.39
N ARG A 9 -4.51 7.55 4.28
CA ARG A 9 -3.94 6.64 3.27
C ARG A 9 -4.54 6.86 1.86
N MET A 10 -3.71 7.33 0.91
CA MET A 10 -4.02 7.33 -0.53
C MET A 10 -3.38 6.14 -1.28
N VAL A 11 -4.15 5.44 -2.11
CA VAL A 11 -3.70 4.38 -3.02
C VAL A 11 -4.00 4.82 -4.45
N ILE A 12 -3.05 4.63 -5.36
CA ILE A 12 -3.23 4.95 -6.78
C ILE A 12 -3.28 3.64 -7.55
N LEU A 13 -4.22 3.55 -8.47
CA LEU A 13 -4.35 2.41 -9.37
C LEU A 13 -4.96 2.87 -10.70
N ARG A 14 -4.21 2.70 -11.77
CA ARG A 14 -4.58 3.00 -13.16
C ARG A 14 -5.10 4.42 -13.36
N GLY A 15 -4.44 5.40 -12.74
CA GLY A 15 -4.80 6.81 -12.79
C GLY A 15 -5.92 7.23 -11.84
N LEU A 16 -6.55 6.30 -11.12
CA LEU A 16 -7.55 6.62 -10.08
C LEU A 16 -6.89 6.66 -8.70
N ILE A 17 -7.40 7.55 -7.84
CA ILE A 17 -6.91 7.74 -6.47
C ILE A 17 -7.99 7.29 -5.49
N LEU A 18 -7.74 6.21 -4.75
CA LEU A 18 -8.50 5.85 -3.56
C LEU A 18 -7.91 6.60 -2.37
N TYR A 19 -8.75 7.35 -1.65
CA TYR A 19 -8.37 8.01 -0.41
C TYR A 19 -9.43 7.79 0.67
N THR A 20 -9.04 8.01 1.93
CA THR A 20 -9.95 7.86 3.07
C THR A 20 -10.23 9.23 3.67
N PHE A 21 -11.51 9.54 3.89
CA PHE A 21 -11.96 10.75 4.58
C PHE A 21 -13.03 10.37 5.61
N CYS A 22 -12.82 10.73 6.88
CA CYS A 22 -13.71 10.35 7.99
C CYS A 22 -14.07 8.84 8.00
N ARG A 23 -13.07 7.97 7.74
CA ARG A 23 -13.20 6.50 7.60
C ARG A 23 -14.04 6.01 6.40
N LYS A 24 -14.51 6.89 5.52
CA LYS A 24 -15.15 6.53 4.26
C LYS A 24 -14.12 6.44 3.15
N ALA A 25 -14.28 5.45 2.28
CA ALA A 25 -13.51 5.35 1.05
C ALA A 25 -14.08 6.33 0.01
N CYS A 26 -13.19 7.07 -0.64
CA CYS A 26 -13.51 7.99 -1.72
C CYS A 26 -12.59 7.70 -2.91
N ILE A 27 -13.14 7.78 -4.12
CA ILE A 27 -12.39 7.68 -5.37
C ILE A 27 -12.31 9.06 -5.99
N TYR A 28 -11.12 9.45 -6.41
CA TYR A 28 -10.90 10.65 -7.19
C TYR A 28 -10.29 10.28 -8.55
N ASN A 29 -10.87 10.82 -9.61
CA ASN A 29 -10.31 10.77 -10.95
C ASN A 29 -9.67 12.14 -11.26
N PRO A 30 -8.33 12.24 -11.31
CA PRO A 30 -7.63 13.49 -11.64
C PRO A 30 -7.88 13.99 -13.07
N VAL A 31 -8.17 13.10 -14.02
CA VAL A 31 -8.42 13.44 -15.43
C VAL A 31 -9.77 14.15 -15.56
N THR A 32 -10.83 13.59 -14.97
CA THR A 32 -12.16 14.20 -15.01
C THR A 32 -12.40 15.21 -13.89
N ARG A 33 -11.49 15.27 -12.90
CA ARG A 33 -11.60 16.06 -11.67
C ARG A 33 -12.83 15.73 -10.82
N GLN A 34 -13.40 14.54 -11.02
CA GLN A 34 -14.55 14.07 -10.26
C GLN A 34 -14.07 13.34 -9.01
N SER A 35 -14.79 13.56 -7.90
CA SER A 35 -14.65 12.78 -6.68
C SER A 35 -15.97 12.09 -6.38
N LEU A 36 -15.87 10.87 -5.90
CA LEU A 36 -16.98 10.02 -5.53
C LEU A 36 -16.72 9.51 -4.12
N THR A 37 -17.64 9.80 -3.20
CA THR A 37 -17.65 9.15 -1.89
C THR A 37 -18.46 7.88 -1.98
N LEU A 38 -17.86 6.73 -1.64
CA LEU A 38 -18.56 5.46 -1.69
C LEU A 38 -19.67 5.42 -0.61
N PRO A 39 -20.76 4.66 -0.84
CA PRO A 39 -21.81 4.48 0.14
C PRO A 39 -21.24 4.08 1.50
N ALA A 40 -21.83 4.61 2.57
CA ALA A 40 -21.42 4.25 3.92
C ALA A 40 -21.56 2.74 4.12
N ASN A 41 -20.46 2.08 4.42
CA ASN A 41 -20.45 0.68 4.84
C ASN A 41 -20.69 0.58 6.35
N ILE A 42 -20.86 -0.66 6.83
CA ILE A 42 -20.79 -0.96 8.27
C ILE A 42 -19.48 -0.43 8.88
N CYS A 43 -18.39 -0.38 8.10
CA CYS A 43 -17.10 0.16 8.55
C CYS A 43 -17.16 1.65 8.97
N ALA A 44 -18.16 2.43 8.50
CA ALA A 44 -18.35 3.85 8.82
C ALA A 44 -19.32 4.12 9.99
N GLN A 45 -19.93 3.08 10.57
CA GLN A 45 -20.93 3.23 11.63
C GLN A 45 -20.30 3.74 12.95
N PRO A 46 -20.98 4.64 13.69
CA PRO A 46 -20.46 5.22 14.94
C PRO A 46 -20.12 4.18 16.03
N GLU A 47 -20.80 3.05 16.03
CA GLU A 47 -20.70 2.02 17.06
C GLU A 47 -19.38 1.23 16.97
N LEU A 48 -18.82 1.09 15.76
CA LEU A 48 -17.49 0.53 15.53
C LEU A 48 -16.34 1.48 15.88
N ARG A 49 -16.62 2.75 16.22
CA ARG A 49 -15.58 3.80 16.34
C ARG A 49 -14.62 3.59 17.48
N ARG A 50 -15.05 2.95 18.57
CA ARG A 50 -14.28 3.01 19.82
C ARG A 50 -12.98 2.21 19.73
N HIS A 51 -12.96 1.02 19.08
CA HIS A 51 -11.79 0.13 19.12
C HIS A 51 -11.41 -0.51 17.78
N LYS A 52 -12.19 -0.30 16.70
CA LYS A 52 -11.92 -0.91 15.38
C LYS A 52 -11.18 0.03 14.45
N THR A 53 -10.20 -0.52 13.75
CA THR A 53 -9.46 0.16 12.68
C THR A 53 -9.99 -0.30 11.32
N VAL A 54 -10.00 0.60 10.34
CA VAL A 54 -10.46 0.35 8.99
C VAL A 54 -9.33 0.61 8.02
N ASN A 55 -9.02 -0.35 7.16
CA ASN A 55 -8.05 -0.18 6.08
C ASN A 55 -8.72 -0.47 4.74
N TYR A 56 -8.40 0.33 3.72
CA TYR A 56 -8.94 0.16 2.38
C TYR A 56 -7.84 -0.21 1.40
N PHE A 57 -8.13 -1.17 0.53
CA PHE A 57 -7.27 -1.55 -0.59
C PHE A 57 -8.01 -1.35 -1.91
N PHE A 58 -7.24 -1.07 -2.97
CA PHE A 58 -7.79 -0.85 -4.29
C PHE A 58 -7.25 -1.90 -5.25
N GLY A 59 -8.13 -2.56 -5.99
CA GLY A 59 -7.79 -3.61 -6.94
C GLY A 59 -8.47 -3.42 -8.30
N HIS A 60 -7.85 -3.99 -9.32
CA HIS A 60 -8.35 -4.01 -10.69
C HIS A 60 -8.22 -5.44 -11.24
N ASP A 61 -9.30 -5.99 -11.78
CA ASP A 61 -9.27 -7.23 -12.53
C ASP A 61 -8.96 -6.95 -14.01
N PRO A 62 -7.80 -7.36 -14.55
CA PRO A 62 -7.43 -7.10 -15.92
C PRO A 62 -8.25 -7.87 -16.97
N VAL A 63 -9.04 -8.88 -16.60
CA VAL A 63 -9.85 -9.65 -17.57
C VAL A 63 -11.27 -9.12 -17.69
N LEU A 64 -11.93 -8.84 -16.57
CA LEU A 64 -13.28 -8.25 -16.57
C LEU A 64 -13.25 -6.72 -16.62
N ASP A 65 -12.07 -6.12 -16.59
CA ASP A 65 -11.84 -4.67 -16.51
C ASP A 65 -12.61 -3.99 -15.37
N GLN A 66 -12.67 -4.66 -14.22
CA GLN A 66 -13.49 -4.23 -13.09
C GLN A 66 -12.61 -3.76 -11.93
N TYR A 67 -12.97 -2.61 -11.36
CA TYR A 67 -12.31 -2.09 -10.17
C TYR A 67 -13.07 -2.51 -8.92
N LYS A 68 -12.33 -2.91 -7.88
CA LYS A 68 -12.89 -3.28 -6.59
C LYS A 68 -12.14 -2.63 -5.44
N ILE A 69 -12.87 -2.24 -4.41
CA ILE A 69 -12.34 -1.72 -3.15
C ILE A 69 -12.56 -2.76 -2.06
N VAL A 70 -11.52 -3.11 -1.33
CA VAL A 70 -11.60 -4.03 -0.18
C VAL A 70 -11.54 -3.21 1.11
N CYS A 71 -12.59 -3.23 1.93
CA CYS A 71 -12.58 -2.77 3.33
C CYS A 71 -12.13 -3.94 4.22
N ASN A 72 -11.07 -3.75 4.99
CA ASN A 72 -10.71 -4.62 6.11
C ASN A 72 -11.01 -3.88 7.41
N VAL A 73 -11.85 -4.48 8.25
CA VAL A 73 -12.12 -4.02 9.61
C VAL A 73 -11.46 -4.98 10.58
N PHE A 74 -10.58 -4.46 11.42
CA PHE A 74 -9.84 -5.27 12.37
C PHE A 74 -9.76 -4.59 13.75
N GLU A 75 -9.59 -5.43 14.77
CA GLU A 75 -9.37 -5.04 16.15
C GLU A 75 -8.31 -5.98 16.74
N MET A 76 -7.61 -5.54 17.80
CA MET A 76 -6.67 -6.40 18.49
C MET A 76 -7.41 -7.64 19.00
N TRP A 77 -6.91 -8.83 18.63
CA TRP A 77 -7.44 -10.14 19.05
C TRP A 77 -8.81 -10.55 18.48
N GLU A 78 -9.48 -9.72 17.67
CA GLU A 78 -10.70 -10.12 16.95
C GLU A 78 -10.40 -10.51 15.50
N THR A 79 -11.19 -11.46 14.98
CA THR A 79 -11.17 -11.85 13.56
C THR A 79 -11.42 -10.64 12.65
N SER A 80 -10.53 -10.46 11.67
CA SER A 80 -10.65 -9.41 10.68
C SER A 80 -11.82 -9.68 9.75
N LYS A 81 -12.63 -8.65 9.48
CA LYS A 81 -13.81 -8.75 8.60
C LYS A 81 -13.54 -8.02 7.29
N PHE A 82 -13.90 -8.68 6.19
CA PHE A 82 -13.69 -8.15 4.85
C PHE A 82 -15.01 -7.80 4.18
N TRP A 83 -15.00 -6.66 3.49
CA TRP A 83 -16.06 -6.24 2.59
C TRP A 83 -15.47 -5.82 1.27
N VAL A 84 -16.18 -6.09 0.19
CA VAL A 84 -15.80 -5.70 -1.16
C VAL A 84 -16.87 -4.83 -1.77
N PHE A 85 -16.44 -3.75 -2.39
CA PHE A 85 -17.26 -2.88 -3.21
C PHE A 85 -16.79 -2.99 -4.64
N VAL A 86 -17.70 -3.33 -5.54
CA VAL A 86 -17.46 -3.27 -6.98
C VAL A 86 -17.75 -1.85 -7.45
N LEU A 87 -16.79 -1.21 -8.11
CA LEU A 87 -16.92 0.16 -8.58
C LEU A 87 -17.67 0.20 -9.91
N GLU A 88 -19.00 0.17 -9.82
CA GLU A 88 -19.93 0.24 -10.96
C GLU A 88 -21.23 0.95 -10.54
N PRO A 89 -22.08 1.40 -11.49
CA PRO A 89 -23.37 2.00 -11.17
C PRO A 89 -24.23 1.08 -10.30
N GLY A 90 -24.77 1.61 -9.20
CA GLY A 90 -25.53 0.82 -8.23
C GLY A 90 -24.71 -0.16 -7.38
N GLY A 91 -23.38 -0.09 -7.41
CA GLY A 91 -22.49 -0.92 -6.61
C GLY A 91 -22.80 -0.85 -5.11
N PHE A 92 -22.63 -1.97 -4.41
CA PHE A 92 -22.86 -2.08 -2.98
C PHE A 92 -21.76 -2.89 -2.28
N TRP A 93 -21.68 -2.74 -0.96
CA TRP A 93 -20.73 -3.49 -0.14
C TRP A 93 -21.23 -4.91 0.11
N LYS A 94 -20.43 -5.89 -0.27
CA LYS A 94 -20.66 -7.32 -0.02
C LYS A 94 -19.65 -7.85 0.99
N ARG A 95 -20.11 -8.62 1.99
CA ARG A 95 -19.21 -9.27 2.96
C ARG A 95 -18.55 -10.50 2.34
N ILE A 96 -17.30 -10.74 2.70
CA ILE A 96 -16.57 -11.98 2.40
C ILE A 96 -16.32 -12.74 3.70
N GLU A 97 -16.50 -14.05 3.67
CA GLU A 97 -16.35 -14.97 4.81
C GLU A 97 -15.14 -15.91 4.62
N ASP A 98 -14.02 -15.35 4.16
CA ASP A 98 -12.84 -16.15 3.74
C ASP A 98 -11.68 -16.16 4.77
N ASP A 99 -11.78 -15.41 5.88
CA ASP A 99 -10.73 -15.42 6.91
C ASP A 99 -11.31 -15.38 8.32
N ASP A 100 -10.93 -16.37 9.12
CA ASP A 100 -11.30 -16.48 10.53
C ASP A 100 -10.20 -16.00 11.48
N LYS A 101 -9.06 -15.52 10.95
CA LYS A 101 -7.89 -15.18 11.77
C LYS A 101 -7.78 -13.69 12.10
N PRO A 102 -7.46 -13.34 13.36
CA PRO A 102 -7.14 -11.98 13.72
C PRO A 102 -5.79 -11.58 13.09
N HIS A 103 -5.78 -10.51 12.31
CA HIS A 103 -4.53 -9.95 11.79
C HIS A 103 -4.60 -8.42 11.66
N ASN A 104 -3.45 -7.79 11.78
CA ASN A 104 -3.31 -6.35 11.62
C ASN A 104 -2.61 -6.04 10.29
N PRO A 105 -3.33 -5.50 9.28
CA PRO A 105 -2.72 -5.07 8.04
C PRO A 105 -1.66 -3.98 8.25
N SER A 106 -0.48 -4.21 7.68
CA SER A 106 0.66 -3.30 7.71
C SER A 106 0.93 -2.69 6.34
N GLY A 107 1.29 -1.41 6.33
CA GLY A 107 1.64 -0.70 5.10
C GLY A 107 0.48 -0.51 4.13
N ARG A 108 0.82 -0.20 2.88
CA ARG A 108 -0.13 -0.04 1.77
C ARG A 108 -0.18 -1.34 0.98
N GLY A 109 -1.36 -1.70 0.47
CA GLY A 109 -1.47 -2.80 -0.48
C GLY A 109 -1.02 -2.40 -1.89
N LEU A 110 -0.54 -3.37 -2.64
CA LEU A 110 -0.20 -3.26 -4.06
C LEU A 110 -1.15 -4.13 -4.87
N CYS A 111 -1.83 -3.56 -5.86
CA CYS A 111 -2.55 -4.36 -6.85
C CYS A 111 -1.68 -4.54 -8.09
N ILE A 112 -1.40 -5.79 -8.45
CA ILE A 112 -0.65 -6.16 -9.65
C ILE A 112 -1.20 -7.48 -10.21
N ASN A 113 -1.37 -7.55 -11.53
CA ASN A 113 -1.89 -8.75 -12.23
C ASN A 113 -3.20 -9.30 -11.65
N GLY A 114 -4.13 -8.42 -11.24
CA GLY A 114 -5.43 -8.86 -10.69
C GLY A 114 -5.42 -9.31 -9.23
N VAL A 115 -4.30 -9.12 -8.52
CA VAL A 115 -4.17 -9.55 -7.12
C VAL A 115 -3.68 -8.38 -6.26
N ILE A 116 -4.36 -8.15 -5.13
CA ILE A 116 -3.93 -7.21 -4.10
C ILE A 116 -3.03 -7.93 -3.10
N TYR A 117 -1.81 -7.44 -2.91
CA TYR A 117 -0.84 -7.94 -1.95
C TYR A 117 -0.66 -6.95 -0.82
N TYR A 118 -0.75 -7.41 0.43
CA TYR A 118 -0.44 -6.59 1.59
C TYR A 118 0.17 -7.42 2.72
N LEU A 119 1.00 -6.77 3.55
CA LEU A 119 1.57 -7.40 4.73
C LEU A 119 0.58 -7.38 5.87
N ALA A 120 0.59 -8.39 6.73
CA ALA A 120 -0.12 -8.35 7.98
C ALA A 120 0.65 -9.06 9.10
N TYR A 121 0.45 -8.57 10.32
CA TYR A 121 0.91 -9.21 11.53
C TYR A 121 -0.18 -10.15 12.05
N ASN A 122 0.18 -11.40 12.30
CA ASN A 122 -0.71 -12.34 12.98
C ASN A 122 -0.72 -12.03 14.48
N ASN A 123 -1.92 -11.90 15.05
CA ASN A 123 -2.11 -11.55 16.47
C ASN A 123 -2.33 -12.80 17.35
N ASN A 124 -1.87 -14.01 16.98
CA ASN A 124 -2.06 -15.18 17.83
C ASN A 124 -1.28 -15.10 19.15
N ALA A 125 -1.97 -15.44 20.26
CA ALA A 125 -1.68 -15.14 21.67
C ALA A 125 -0.48 -15.85 22.32
N SER A 126 0.61 -16.09 21.61
CA SER A 126 1.81 -16.68 22.18
C SER A 126 3.07 -15.89 21.83
N ILE A 127 3.27 -14.76 22.53
CA ILE A 127 4.54 -14.11 22.92
C ILE A 127 5.57 -13.77 21.81
N ASN A 128 5.32 -14.16 20.57
CA ASN A 128 6.15 -13.90 19.43
C ASN A 128 5.30 -13.16 18.40
N LEU A 129 5.44 -11.83 18.37
CA LEU A 129 4.88 -10.90 17.37
C LEU A 129 5.43 -11.16 15.96
N SER A 130 5.76 -12.42 15.61
CA SER A 130 6.95 -12.69 14.83
C SER A 130 6.75 -13.17 13.40
N ILE A 131 5.53 -13.21 12.89
CA ILE A 131 5.31 -13.75 11.55
C ILE A 131 4.55 -12.74 10.69
N ASN A 132 5.32 -12.01 9.88
CA ASN A 132 4.80 -11.28 8.74
C ASN A 132 4.22 -12.31 7.77
N VAL A 133 2.91 -12.31 7.60
CA VAL A 133 2.26 -13.03 6.50
C VAL A 133 1.93 -12.04 5.39
N VAL A 134 1.89 -12.54 4.17
CA VAL A 134 1.40 -11.78 3.02
C VAL A 134 0.02 -12.29 2.69
N TYR A 135 -0.95 -11.39 2.77
CA TYR A 135 -2.28 -11.63 2.26
C TYR A 135 -2.30 -11.29 0.78
N CYS A 136 -2.85 -12.20 -0.01
CA CYS A 136 -3.13 -11.97 -1.42
C CYS A 136 -4.63 -12.11 -1.63
N PHE A 137 -5.26 -11.06 -2.14
CA PHE A 137 -6.67 -11.06 -2.48
C PHE A 137 -6.82 -11.06 -4.00
N ASP A 138 -7.39 -12.13 -4.54
CA ASP A 138 -7.68 -12.23 -5.97
C ASP A 138 -8.92 -11.40 -6.31
N VAL A 139 -8.75 -10.35 -7.12
CA VAL A 139 -9.79 -9.35 -7.38
C VAL A 139 -10.98 -9.96 -8.12
N ARG A 140 -10.72 -10.89 -9.04
CA ARG A 140 -11.79 -11.51 -9.85
C ARG A 140 -12.64 -12.44 -9.03
N SER A 141 -12.01 -13.44 -8.42
CA SER A 141 -12.67 -14.51 -7.67
C SER A 141 -13.11 -14.08 -6.27
N GLU A 142 -12.63 -12.93 -5.81
CA GLU A 142 -12.86 -12.39 -4.46
C GLU A 142 -12.34 -13.30 -3.35
N LYS A 143 -11.31 -14.10 -3.65
CA LYS A 143 -10.75 -15.08 -2.71
C LYS A 143 -9.50 -14.57 -2.03
N LEU A 144 -9.42 -14.85 -0.73
CA LEU A 144 -8.23 -14.57 0.06
C LEU A 144 -7.31 -15.79 0.13
N ARG A 145 -6.01 -15.57 -0.06
CA ARG A 145 -4.97 -16.55 0.25
C ARG A 145 -3.89 -15.92 1.12
N VAL A 146 -3.28 -16.73 1.97
CA VAL A 146 -2.21 -16.29 2.87
C VAL A 146 -0.94 -17.07 2.55
N ILE A 147 0.16 -16.35 2.34
CA ILE A 147 1.50 -16.93 2.14
C ILE A 147 2.45 -16.39 3.21
N GLN A 148 3.54 -17.10 3.44
CA GLN A 148 4.58 -16.63 4.36
C GLN A 148 5.42 -15.53 3.70
N ALA A 149 5.74 -14.47 4.45
CA ALA A 149 6.79 -13.55 4.04
C ALA A 149 8.17 -14.24 4.15
N PRO A 150 9.24 -13.69 3.55
CA PRO A 150 10.57 -14.27 3.68
C PRO A 150 11.00 -14.37 5.14
N ARG A 151 11.60 -15.50 5.55
CA ARG A 151 11.91 -15.80 6.97
C ARG A 151 12.97 -14.86 7.55
N GLU A 152 13.86 -14.38 6.68
CA GLU A 152 14.95 -13.47 6.99
C GLU A 152 14.44 -12.05 7.28
N VAL A 153 13.18 -11.77 6.91
CA VAL A 153 12.50 -10.51 7.20
C VAL A 153 11.97 -10.53 8.63
N SER A 154 12.85 -10.18 9.57
CA SER A 154 12.53 -9.92 10.97
C SER A 154 11.23 -9.12 11.14
N PRO A 155 10.36 -9.54 12.06
CA PRO A 155 9.00 -9.01 12.21
C PRO A 155 8.90 -7.62 12.85
N ILE A 156 9.92 -7.18 13.58
CA ILE A 156 9.86 -5.98 14.40
C ILE A 156 10.76 -4.88 13.82
N GLY A 157 10.22 -3.66 13.72
CA GLY A 157 10.98 -2.46 13.38
C GLY A 157 11.38 -2.31 11.91
N ARG A 158 11.05 -3.30 11.05
CA ARG A 158 11.38 -3.21 9.62
C ARG A 158 10.46 -2.26 8.87
N ARG A 159 11.06 -1.56 7.89
CA ARG A 159 10.39 -0.69 6.93
C ARG A 159 10.26 -1.42 5.61
N LEU A 160 9.10 -2.04 5.45
CA LEU A 160 8.74 -2.88 4.32
C LEU A 160 7.54 -2.28 3.62
N SER A 161 7.53 -2.33 2.30
CA SER A 161 6.32 -2.08 1.54
C SER A 161 6.39 -2.81 0.21
N PHE A 162 5.21 -3.19 -0.28
CA PHE A 162 5.08 -3.77 -1.61
C PHE A 162 5.35 -2.72 -2.70
N ILE A 163 6.06 -3.17 -3.74
CA ILE A 163 6.30 -2.46 -4.98
C ILE A 163 6.12 -3.42 -6.17
N ASP A 164 5.77 -2.87 -7.32
CA ASP A 164 5.91 -3.55 -8.60
C ASP A 164 7.38 -3.49 -9.04
N HIS A 165 8.02 -4.65 -9.14
CA HIS A 165 9.35 -4.78 -9.72
C HIS A 165 9.29 -5.64 -10.98
N GLY A 166 9.28 -5.00 -12.15
CA GLY A 166 9.26 -5.71 -13.44
C GLY A 166 8.02 -6.60 -13.64
N GLY A 167 6.85 -6.17 -13.18
CA GLY A 167 5.61 -6.93 -13.27
C GLY A 167 5.42 -7.95 -12.16
N LYS A 168 6.32 -8.00 -11.17
CA LYS A 168 6.30 -8.95 -10.05
C LYS A 168 6.07 -8.26 -8.70
N PRO A 169 5.21 -8.82 -7.83
CA PRO A 169 5.06 -8.34 -6.46
C PRO A 169 6.39 -8.49 -5.71
N THR A 170 6.90 -7.38 -5.18
CA THR A 170 8.20 -7.36 -4.49
C THR A 170 8.10 -6.61 -3.18
N LEU A 171 8.62 -7.19 -2.10
CA LEU A 171 8.82 -6.46 -0.85
C LEU A 171 10.13 -5.69 -0.93
N PHE A 172 10.04 -4.38 -0.76
CA PHE A 172 11.20 -3.51 -0.62
C PHE A 172 11.49 -3.25 0.86
N ASP A 173 12.61 -3.79 1.33
CA ASP A 173 13.16 -3.53 2.66
C ASP A 173 14.15 -2.38 2.58
N PHE A 174 13.76 -1.24 3.14
CA PHE A 174 14.58 -0.03 3.22
C PHE A 174 14.92 0.32 4.66
N THR A 175 14.84 -0.66 5.57
CA THR A 175 15.06 -0.45 7.01
C THR A 175 16.44 0.15 7.29
N LEU A 176 17.48 -0.33 6.61
CA LEU A 176 18.88 0.01 6.88
C LEU A 176 19.48 0.96 5.83
N ILE A 177 18.64 1.56 4.98
CA ILE A 177 19.15 2.36 3.85
C ILE A 177 19.86 3.62 4.33
N GLY A 178 19.43 4.22 5.45
CA GLY A 178 20.10 5.37 6.05
C GLY A 178 21.42 5.00 6.73
N GLU A 179 21.41 3.95 7.54
CA GLU A 179 22.56 3.56 8.36
C GLU A 179 23.68 2.93 7.53
N THR A 180 23.31 2.03 6.60
CA THR A 180 24.26 1.19 5.87
C THR A 180 24.33 1.50 4.38
N GLY A 181 23.36 2.22 3.84
CA GLY A 181 23.17 2.35 2.39
C GLY A 181 22.61 1.09 1.73
N VAL A 182 22.25 0.06 2.51
CA VAL A 182 21.76 -1.22 1.99
C VAL A 182 20.24 -1.26 2.04
N SER A 183 19.65 -1.73 0.95
CA SER A 183 18.24 -2.07 0.84
C SER A 183 18.09 -3.44 0.19
N GLU A 184 16.97 -4.11 0.40
CA GLU A 184 16.73 -5.45 -0.12
C GLU A 184 15.42 -5.51 -0.89
N LEU A 185 15.46 -6.26 -1.98
CA LEU A 185 14.31 -6.64 -2.77
C LEU A 185 14.04 -8.12 -2.55
N TRP A 186 12.82 -8.44 -2.15
CA TRP A 186 12.32 -9.81 -2.07
C TRP A 186 11.23 -9.98 -3.10
N VAL A 187 11.58 -10.59 -4.23
CA VAL A 187 10.68 -10.77 -5.38
C VAL A 187 9.90 -12.07 -5.20
N LEU A 188 8.57 -12.01 -5.31
CA LEU A 188 7.74 -13.20 -5.27
C LEU A 188 7.88 -13.97 -6.60
N GLU A 189 8.27 -15.23 -6.54
CA GLU A 189 8.50 -16.05 -7.73
C GLU A 189 7.20 -16.65 -8.29
N ASP A 190 7.20 -16.87 -9.61
CA ASP A 190 6.08 -17.46 -10.33
C ASP A 190 6.01 -18.98 -10.09
N GLY A 191 4.80 -19.54 -10.02
CA GLY A 191 4.58 -20.99 -10.07
C GLY A 191 4.85 -21.77 -8.77
N LEU A 192 5.42 -21.16 -7.73
CA LEU A 192 5.61 -21.77 -6.40
C LEU A 192 5.03 -20.87 -5.31
N VAL A 193 4.02 -21.37 -4.59
CA VAL A 193 3.33 -20.63 -3.53
C VAL A 193 4.33 -20.23 -2.44
N GLY A 194 4.55 -18.93 -2.28
CA GLY A 194 5.35 -18.37 -1.18
C GLY A 194 6.87 -18.52 -1.30
N THR A 195 7.40 -18.68 -2.51
CA THR A 195 8.85 -18.67 -2.77
C THR A 195 9.31 -17.27 -3.13
N TRP A 196 10.43 -16.83 -2.54
CA TRP A 196 10.97 -15.48 -2.70
C TRP A 196 12.43 -15.53 -3.15
N SER A 197 12.82 -14.66 -4.08
CA SER A 197 14.23 -14.41 -4.39
C SER A 197 14.69 -13.10 -3.79
N ARG A 198 15.91 -13.09 -3.24
CA ARG A 198 16.52 -11.93 -2.58
C ARG A 198 17.52 -11.26 -3.49
N LYS A 199 17.46 -9.94 -3.58
CA LYS A 199 18.47 -9.10 -4.23
C LYS A 199 18.81 -7.92 -3.32
N SER A 200 20.09 -7.77 -2.98
CA SER A 200 20.57 -6.62 -2.20
C SER A 200 21.00 -5.49 -3.14
N LEU A 201 20.62 -4.26 -2.80
CA LEU A 201 21.05 -3.04 -3.45
C LEU A 201 21.85 -2.20 -2.45
N VAL A 202 23.06 -1.83 -2.84
CA VAL A 202 23.97 -1.01 -2.04
C VAL A 202 24.13 0.33 -2.72
N LEU A 203 23.80 1.42 -2.03
CA LEU A 203 23.98 2.77 -2.56
C LEU A 203 25.44 3.02 -2.94
N LYS A 204 25.64 3.76 -4.03
CA LYS A 204 26.98 4.19 -4.44
C LYS A 204 27.59 5.03 -3.31
N PRO A 205 28.89 4.91 -3.01
CA PRO A 205 29.53 5.70 -1.95
C PRO A 205 29.29 7.20 -2.07
N CYS A 206 29.30 7.72 -3.31
CA CYS A 206 29.01 9.13 -3.59
C CYS A 206 27.56 9.57 -3.32
N GLN A 207 26.64 8.64 -3.08
CA GLN A 207 25.22 8.92 -2.78
C GLN A 207 24.88 8.75 -1.31
N ARG A 208 25.77 8.15 -0.50
CA ARG A 208 25.48 7.86 0.91
C ARG A 208 25.16 9.12 1.71
N HIS A 209 25.90 10.20 1.44
CA HIS A 209 25.72 11.50 2.08
C HIS A 209 24.31 12.09 1.92
N LEU A 210 23.52 11.62 0.95
CA LEU A 210 22.13 12.04 0.77
C LEU A 210 21.24 11.62 1.94
N LEU A 211 21.66 10.62 2.73
CA LEU A 211 20.90 10.03 3.83
C LEU A 211 21.52 10.22 5.22
N ASP A 212 22.59 11.02 5.37
CA ASP A 212 23.32 11.15 6.65
C ASP A 212 22.45 11.78 7.77
N ASP A 213 21.60 12.75 7.43
CA ASP A 213 20.76 13.49 8.41
C ASP A 213 19.32 12.95 8.52
N ILE A 214 19.13 11.68 8.15
CA ILE A 214 17.81 11.11 7.90
C ILE A 214 17.45 10.06 8.94
N ILE A 215 16.34 10.30 9.63
CA ILE A 215 15.69 9.30 10.46
C ILE A 215 14.77 8.48 9.56
N VAL A 216 15.23 7.30 9.14
CA VAL A 216 14.49 6.36 8.26
C VAL A 216 13.10 6.02 8.84
N GLY A 217 12.94 6.07 10.15
CA GLY A 217 11.65 5.89 10.83
C GLY A 217 10.55 6.87 10.41
N TRP A 218 10.89 7.99 9.78
CA TRP A 218 9.93 8.98 9.30
C TRP A 218 9.74 8.93 7.77
N MET A 219 10.40 7.99 7.09
CA MET A 219 10.24 7.78 5.65
C MET A 219 8.91 7.14 5.32
N MET A 220 8.25 7.69 4.32
CA MET A 220 7.11 7.09 3.65
C MET A 220 7.55 6.59 2.28
N LEU A 221 7.25 5.32 1.98
CA LEU A 221 7.42 4.77 0.64
C LEU A 221 6.17 5.04 -0.19
N HIS A 222 6.39 5.59 -1.38
CA HIS A 222 5.40 5.71 -2.43
C HIS A 222 5.82 4.68 -3.49
N GLY A 223 4.89 3.77 -3.79
CA GLY A 223 5.14 2.60 -4.63
C GLY A 223 5.71 2.96 -6.01
N THR A 224 6.12 1.92 -6.74
CA THR A 224 6.70 2.09 -8.07
C THR A 224 5.63 2.49 -9.09
N GLY A 225 5.93 3.53 -9.87
CA GLY A 225 5.35 3.66 -11.21
C GLY A 225 6.04 2.70 -12.17
N GLN A 226 5.57 2.62 -13.42
CA GLN A 226 5.99 1.69 -14.49
C GLN A 226 7.52 1.56 -14.78
N ASN A 227 8.39 2.28 -14.07
CA ASN A 227 9.83 2.37 -14.34
C ASN A 227 10.75 1.82 -13.21
N ASN A 228 10.25 0.98 -12.30
CA ASN A 228 11.06 0.45 -11.17
C ASN A 228 11.71 1.56 -10.31
N GLN A 229 11.09 2.74 -10.27
CA GLN A 229 11.52 3.85 -9.44
C GLN A 229 10.62 3.94 -8.21
N VAL A 230 11.22 3.89 -7.03
CA VAL A 230 10.50 4.15 -5.78
C VAL A 230 10.72 5.59 -5.35
N ILE A 231 9.69 6.19 -4.74
CA ILE A 231 9.79 7.51 -4.14
C ILE A 231 9.77 7.37 -2.64
N LEU A 232 10.78 7.94 -2.00
CA LEU A 232 10.91 8.02 -0.56
C LEU A 232 10.61 9.46 -0.17
N GLU A 233 9.47 9.66 0.49
CA GLU A 233 9.01 10.95 0.97
C GLU A 233 9.36 11.12 2.45
N PHE A 234 9.80 12.33 2.80
CA PHE A 234 9.92 12.76 4.18
C PHE A 234 8.86 13.82 4.46
N PRO A 235 7.90 13.52 5.34
CA PRO A 235 6.99 14.53 5.85
C PRO A 235 7.80 15.74 6.33
N HIS A 236 7.33 16.94 6.00
CA HIS A 236 7.94 18.23 6.38
C HIS A 236 9.27 18.62 5.71
N ARG A 237 9.79 17.84 4.75
CA ARG A 237 10.96 18.25 3.94
C ARG A 237 10.55 18.74 2.54
N CYS A 238 11.22 19.76 2.05
CA CYS A 238 11.01 20.29 0.69
C CYS A 238 11.81 19.49 -0.37
N TYR A 239 11.96 18.18 -0.19
CA TYR A 239 12.57 17.29 -1.17
C TYR A 239 12.05 15.86 -1.01
N LEU A 240 12.15 15.10 -2.08
CA LEU A 240 11.88 13.67 -2.14
C LEU A 240 13.11 12.94 -2.68
N PHE A 241 13.26 11.66 -2.37
CA PHE A 241 14.25 10.83 -3.05
C PHE A 241 13.57 9.97 -4.08
N CYS A 242 14.15 9.93 -5.28
CA CYS A 242 13.81 8.94 -6.28
C CYS A 242 14.94 7.91 -6.31
N TYR A 243 14.60 6.65 -6.16
CA TYR A 243 15.56 5.56 -6.24
C TYR A 243 15.23 4.67 -7.43
N ASP A 244 16.11 4.66 -8.42
CA ASP A 244 16.03 3.77 -9.57
C ASP A 244 16.63 2.41 -9.20
N LEU A 245 15.76 1.41 -9.02
CA LEU A 245 16.16 0.09 -8.54
C LEU A 245 16.90 -0.74 -9.60
N ILE A 246 16.84 -0.32 -10.88
CA ILE A 246 17.56 -0.98 -11.98
C ILE A 246 18.96 -0.39 -12.12
N LYS A 247 19.05 0.94 -12.15
CA LYS A 247 20.34 1.66 -12.24
C LYS A 247 21.08 1.73 -10.91
N ASN A 248 20.42 1.30 -9.82
CA ASN A 248 20.90 1.43 -8.45
C ASN A 248 21.37 2.86 -8.17
N ASP A 249 20.46 3.81 -8.41
CA ASP A 249 20.78 5.23 -8.43
C ASP A 249 19.78 6.05 -7.61
N LEU A 250 20.26 6.61 -6.51
CA LEU A 250 19.49 7.46 -5.61
C LEU A 250 19.73 8.93 -5.96
N ARG A 251 18.64 9.66 -6.24
CA ARG A 251 18.67 11.10 -6.47
C ARG A 251 17.77 11.83 -5.49
N LYS A 252 18.23 12.98 -5.02
CA LYS A 252 17.42 13.96 -4.28
C LYS A 252 16.79 14.94 -5.26
N VAL A 253 15.48 15.12 -5.16
CA VAL A 253 14.71 16.06 -5.97
C VAL A 253 14.08 17.08 -5.04
N ASN A 254 14.45 18.35 -5.18
CA ASN A 254 13.85 19.42 -4.41
C ASN A 254 12.44 19.73 -4.93
N ILE A 255 11.53 20.04 -4.01
CA ILE A 255 10.15 20.38 -4.29
C ILE A 255 9.93 21.80 -3.80
N ILE A 256 9.36 22.65 -4.65
CA ILE A 256 8.90 23.97 -4.25
C ILE A 256 7.55 23.78 -3.56
N ARG A 257 7.45 24.18 -2.29
CA ARG A 257 6.19 24.10 -1.52
C ARG A 257 5.50 25.46 -1.52
N GLU A 258 4.26 25.50 -1.98
CA GLU A 258 3.37 26.67 -1.81
C GLU A 258 2.51 26.56 -0.53
N SER A 259 2.43 25.39 0.09
CA SER A 259 1.68 25.16 1.33
C SER A 259 2.44 24.28 2.33
N THR A 260 2.08 24.39 3.60
CA THR A 260 2.63 23.60 4.71
C THR A 260 2.19 22.13 4.71
N TYR A 261 1.07 21.80 4.04
CA TYR A 261 0.50 20.45 3.98
C TYR A 261 0.30 20.00 2.53
N MET A 262 1.31 19.29 1.99
CA MET A 262 1.21 18.61 0.70
C MET A 262 1.53 17.13 0.88
N GLN A 263 0.75 16.27 0.22
CA GLN A 263 1.06 14.86 0.01
C GLN A 263 1.48 14.68 -1.45
N ILE A 264 2.63 14.06 -1.70
CA ILE A 264 3.11 13.82 -3.06
C ILE A 264 2.91 12.37 -3.44
N LYS A 265 2.35 12.13 -4.62
CA LYS A 265 2.15 10.79 -5.16
C LYS A 265 2.52 10.77 -6.63
N LEU A 266 3.25 9.74 -7.03
CA LEU A 266 3.49 9.45 -8.44
C LEU A 266 2.26 8.73 -8.99
N MET A 267 1.68 9.28 -10.05
CA MET A 267 0.63 8.60 -10.79
C MET A 267 1.26 7.61 -11.77
N ASP A 268 0.63 6.46 -11.91
CA ASP A 268 0.86 5.57 -13.04
C ASP A 268 0.27 6.16 -14.33
N LYS A 269 0.65 5.60 -15.48
CA LYS A 269 0.04 6.02 -16.75
C LYS A 269 -1.44 5.67 -16.72
N CYS A 270 -2.27 6.66 -17.02
CA CYS A 270 -3.70 6.50 -17.11
C CYS A 270 -4.05 5.98 -18.51
N ASP A 271 -4.35 4.69 -18.61
CA ASP A 271 -4.83 4.07 -19.87
C ASP A 271 -6.37 4.01 -19.93
N SER A 272 -7.07 4.49 -18.89
CA SER A 272 -8.53 4.35 -18.77
C SER A 272 -9.18 5.67 -18.33
N ILE A 273 -10.07 6.20 -19.17
CA ILE A 273 -10.94 7.33 -18.83
C ILE A 273 -12.19 6.75 -18.16
N MET A 274 -12.12 6.48 -16.86
CA MET A 274 -13.32 6.09 -16.10
C MET A 274 -14.12 7.34 -15.71
N HIS A 275 -15.33 7.48 -16.25
CA HIS A 275 -16.29 8.46 -15.74
C HIS A 275 -16.91 7.93 -14.44
N LEU A 276 -16.82 8.71 -13.35
CA LEU A 276 -17.38 8.34 -12.07
C LEU A 276 -18.87 8.71 -12.06
N GLU A 277 -19.68 7.97 -12.81
CA GLU A 277 -21.13 8.05 -12.78
C GLU A 277 -21.63 6.84 -11.99
N ILE A 278 -22.16 7.06 -10.79
CA ILE A 278 -22.86 6.04 -9.98
C ILE A 278 -24.32 6.39 -9.90
#